data_AF-A0A7Y9X123-F1
#
_entry.id   AF-A0A7Y9X123-F1
#
_cell.length_a   1.000
_cell.length_b   1.000
_cell.length_c   1.000
_cell.angle_alpha   90.00
_cell.angle_beta   90.00
_cell.angle_gamma   90.00
#
_symmetry.space_group_name_H-M   'P 1'
#
loop_
_entity.id
_entity.type
_entity.pdbx_description
1 polymer ?
#
loop_
_entity_poly.entity_id
_entity_poly.type
_entity_poly.pdbx_seq_one_letter_code
_entity_poly.pdbx_strand_id
1 'polypeptide(L)' 'MLAARCGQRLEAVELLEWAGDDLAAGTVTVGLRFTDGWLTVYNALDENGLGFGDLPPE' A
#
# COMPACT_ATOMS: atom_id res chain seq x y z
N MET A 1 3.06 -4.08 11.66
CA MET A 1 4.39 -3.46 11.83
C MET A 1 5.35 -3.99 10.78
N LEU A 2 6.19 -3.13 10.18
CA LEU A 2 7.06 -3.51 9.05
C LEU A 2 8.03 -4.66 9.39
N ALA A 3 8.70 -4.61 10.54
CA ALA A 3 9.69 -5.64 10.90
C ALA A 3 9.06 -7.04 11.06
N ALA A 4 7.76 -7.13 11.39
CA ALA A 4 7.06 -8.41 11.48
C ALA A 4 6.91 -9.10 10.11
N ARG A 5 7.12 -8.39 9.00
CA ARG A 5 7.06 -8.93 7.63
C ARG A 5 8.39 -9.53 7.17
N CYS A 6 9.47 -9.35 7.93
CA CYS A 6 10.77 -9.91 7.58
C CYS A 6 10.71 -11.45 7.58
N GLY A 7 11.15 -12.08 6.48
CA GLY A 7 11.11 -13.53 6.30
C GLY A 7 9.74 -14.10 5.91
N GLN A 8 8.68 -13.28 5.86
CA GLN A 8 7.40 -13.71 5.32
C GLN A 8 7.46 -13.77 3.79
N ARG A 9 6.69 -14.69 3.20
CA ARG A 9 6.55 -14.79 1.74
C ARG A 9 5.63 -13.69 1.25
N LEU A 10 6.08 -12.99 0.21
CA LEU A 10 5.25 -12.08 -0.57
C LEU A 10 4.43 -12.87 -1.60
N GLU A 11 3.12 -12.71 -1.56
CA GLU A 11 2.19 -13.44 -2.44
C GLU A 11 1.88 -12.68 -3.73
N ALA A 12 1.83 -11.34 -3.65
CA ALA A 12 1.65 -10.47 -4.81
C ALA A 12 2.24 -9.07 -4.56
N VAL A 13 2.49 -8.38 -5.67
CA VAL A 13 2.85 -6.97 -5.72
C VAL A 13 1.90 -6.31 -6.71
N GLU A 14 1.24 -5.24 -6.28
CA GLU A 14 0.24 -4.54 -7.08
C GLU A 14 0.49 -3.03 -7.06
N LEU A 15 0.10 -2.37 -8.14
CA LEU A 15 0.08 -0.92 -8.25
C LEU A 15 -1.35 -0.46 -8.02
N LEU A 16 -1.55 0.44 -7.06
CA LEU A 16 -2.87 0.93 -6.68
C LEU A 16 -2.94 2.41 -7.00
N GLU A 17 -3.94 2.81 -7.78
CA GLU A 17 -4.17 4.21 -8.13
C GLU A 17 -5.13 4.86 -7.11
N TRP A 18 -4.81 6.08 -6.69
CA TRP A 18 -5.71 6.86 -5.87
C TRP A 18 -6.81 7.48 -6.72
N ALA A 19 -8.05 7.02 -6.51
CA ALA A 19 -9.24 7.49 -7.22
C ALA A 19 -9.98 8.62 -6.48
N GLY A 20 -9.41 9.20 -5.42
CA GLY A 20 -10.00 10.33 -4.71
C GLY A 20 -9.90 11.64 -5.51
N ASP A 21 -10.84 12.55 -5.29
CA ASP A 21 -10.89 13.88 -5.94
C ASP A 21 -10.09 14.92 -5.14
N ASP A 22 -8.80 14.64 -4.94
CA ASP A 22 -7.86 15.52 -4.24
C ASP A 22 -6.53 15.65 -5.00
N LEU A 23 -5.54 16.31 -4.41
CA LEU A 23 -4.24 16.54 -5.05
C LEU A 23 -3.47 15.24 -5.36
N ALA A 24 -3.83 14.14 -4.70
CA ALA A 24 -3.24 12.83 -4.94
C ALA A 24 -3.98 12.04 -6.04
N ALA A 25 -5.02 12.59 -6.68
CA ALA A 25 -5.74 11.93 -7.77
C ALA A 25 -4.81 11.40 -8.86
N GLY A 26 -4.93 10.12 -9.19
CA GLY A 26 -4.10 9.46 -10.20
C GLY A 26 -2.67 9.12 -9.74
N THR A 27 -2.32 9.40 -8.47
CA THR A 27 -1.05 8.92 -7.91
C THR A 27 -1.11 7.41 -7.70
N VAL A 28 0.05 6.76 -7.85
CA VAL A 28 0.17 5.30 -7.74
C VAL A 28 1.02 4.95 -6.52
N THR A 29 0.50 4.02 -5.70
CA THR A 29 1.20 3.41 -4.58
C THR A 29 1.51 1.94 -4.85
N VAL A 30 2.47 1.37 -4.11
CA VAL A 30 2.82 -0.05 -4.19
C VAL A 30 2.15 -0.80 -3.05
N GLY A 31 1.30 -1.76 -3.40
CA GLY A 31 0.71 -2.74 -2.49
C GLY A 31 1.52 -4.04 -2.46
N LEU A 32 1.81 -4.52 -1.26
CA LEU A 32 2.52 -5.78 -1.00
C LEU A 32 1.60 -6.74 -0.24
N ARG A 33 1.18 -7.84 -0.87
CA ARG A 33 0.28 -8.83 -0.24
C ARG A 33 1.06 -9.93 0.47
N PHE A 34 0.77 -10.10 1.76
CA PHE A 34 1.19 -11.23 2.57
C PHE A 34 -0.04 -12.08 2.93
N THR A 35 0.19 -13.27 3.47
CA THR A 35 -0.90 -14.17 3.90
C THR A 35 -1.82 -13.55 4.96
N ASP A 36 -1.30 -12.62 5.77
CA ASP A 36 -2.02 -11.94 6.86
C ASP A 36 -2.49 -10.52 6.51
N GLY A 37 -2.48 -10.14 5.21
CA GLY A 37 -2.99 -8.86 4.72
C GLY A 37 -1.98 -8.04 3.93
N TRP A 38 -2.27 -6.76 3.74
CA TRP A 38 -1.48 -5.86 2.91
C TRP A 38 -0.56 -4.94 3.70
N LEU A 39 0.56 -4.61 3.06
CA LEU A 39 1.42 -3.48 3.38
C LEU A 39 1.42 -2.55 2.16
N THR A 40 1.01 -1.31 2.36
CA THR A 40 0.94 -0.31 1.29
C THR A 40 2.01 0.75 1.51
N VAL A 41 2.80 1.05 0.49
CA VAL A 41 3.86 2.07 0.53
C VAL A 41 3.45 3.24 -0.34
N TYR A 42 2.91 4.29 0.26
CA TYR A 42 2.38 5.45 -0.47
C TYR A 42 3.29 6.66 -0.35
N ASN A 43 3.39 7.39 -1.45
CA ASN A 43 3.97 8.72 -1.54
C ASN A 43 2.81 9.70 -1.69
N ALA A 44 2.38 10.32 -0.59
CA ALA A 44 1.34 11.34 -0.60
C ALA A 44 1.96 12.73 -0.68
N LEU A 45 2.80 12.96 -1.70
CA LEU A 45 3.46 14.25 -2.01
C LEU A 45 4.43 14.74 -0.92
N ASP A 46 3.92 15.32 0.16
CA ASP A 46 4.71 15.78 1.31
C ASP A 46 4.86 14.70 2.39
N GLU A 47 3.97 13.70 2.41
CA GLU A 47 3.99 12.62 3.39
C GLU A 47 4.17 11.24 2.75
N ASN A 48 5.38 10.67 2.90
CA ASN A 48 5.60 9.25 2.62
C ASN A 48 5.18 8.41 3.81
N GLY A 49 4.48 7.30 3.57
CA GLY A 49 3.91 6.50 4.64
C GLY A 49 3.77 5.02 4.34
N LEU A 50 3.41 4.28 5.40
CA LEU A 50 3.13 2.85 5.36
C LEU A 50 1.73 2.60 5.91
N GLY A 51 0.88 1.96 5.11
CA GLY A 51 -0.44 1.45 5.52
C GLY A 51 -0.38 -0.04 5.82
N PHE A 52 -1.15 -0.51 6.81
CA PHE A 52 -1.28 -1.92 7.15
C PHE A 52 -2.76 -2.30 7.21
N GLY A 53 -3.11 -3.48 6.72
CA GLY A 53 -4.47 -4.00 6.78
C GLY A 53 -4.98 -4.43 5.41
N ASP A 54 -6.29 -4.47 5.23
CA ASP A 54 -6.89 -4.74 3.93
C ASP A 54 -6.86 -3.48 3.06
N LEU A 55 -6.81 -3.68 1.74
CA LEU A 55 -6.98 -2.57 0.81
C LEU A 55 -8.44 -2.08 0.86
N PRO A 56 -8.67 -0.76 0.86
CA PRO A 56 -10.00 -0.24 0.64
C PRO A 56 -10.53 -0.71 -0.73
N PRO A 57 -11.86 -0.92 -0.86
CA PRO A 57 -12.45 -1.25 -2.16
C PRO A 57 -12.23 -0.11 -3.17
N GLU A 58 -12.08 -0.50 -4.45
CA GLU A 58 -11.93 0.40 -5.61
C GLU A 58 -13.15 1.31 -5.83
#